data_AF-A0A3M1RHN9-F1
#
_entry.id   AF-A0A3M1RHN9-F1
#
_cell.length_a   1.000
_cell.length_b   1.000
_cell.length_c   1.000
_cell.angle_alpha   90.00
_cell.angle_beta   90.00
_cell.angle_gamma   90.00
#
_symmetry.space_group_name_H-M   'P 1'
#
loop_
_entity.id
_entity.type
_entity.pdbx_description
1 polymer ?
#
loop_
_entity_poly.entity_id
_entity_poly.type
_entity_poly.pdbx_seq_one_letter_code
_entity_poly.pdbx_strand_id
1 'polypeptide(L)' 'MSDEMIETLEEIIKVERHMKERFSRLSEKAETPEMRALFRELAQEEEGHEKTLSERLTALRLMRD' A
#
# COMPACT_ATOMS: atom_id res chain seq x y z
N MET A 1 -21.32 -9.21 5.67
CA MET A 1 -20.27 -8.16 5.62
C MET A 1 -20.82 -7.01 4.78
N SER A 2 -20.59 -5.74 5.14
CA SER A 2 -21.13 -4.62 4.35
C SER A 2 -20.29 -4.43 3.07
N ASP A 3 -20.95 -4.23 1.94
CA ASP A 3 -20.28 -3.91 0.67
C ASP A 3 -19.44 -2.63 0.79
N GLU A 4 -19.89 -1.69 1.61
CA GLU A 4 -19.15 -0.48 2.00
C GLU A 4 -17.75 -0.77 2.56
N MET A 5 -17.59 -1.82 3.37
CA MET A 5 -16.29 -2.18 3.94
C MET A 5 -15.34 -2.74 2.87
N ILE A 6 -15.87 -3.49 1.91
CA ILE A 6 -15.11 -4.01 0.76
C ILE A 6 -14.64 -2.86 -0.12
N GLU A 7 -15.55 -1.93 -0.46
CA GLU A 7 -15.23 -0.73 -1.24
C GLU A 7 -14.16 0.13 -0.55
N THR A 8 -14.32 0.37 0.75
CA THR A 8 -13.34 1.13 1.54
C THR A 8 -11.94 0.47 1.50
N LEU A 9 -11.86 -0.85 1.64
CA LEU A 9 -10.58 -1.57 1.57
C LEU A 9 -9.94 -1.48 0.18
N GLU A 10 -10.74 -1.54 -0.89
CA GLU A 10 -10.24 -1.36 -2.25
C GLU A 10 -9.68 0.04 -2.48
N GLU A 11 -10.29 1.08 -1.92
CA GLU A 11 -9.78 2.44 -1.97
C GLU A 11 -8.46 2.58 -1.21
N ILE A 12 -8.37 2.05 0.01
CA ILE A 12 -7.14 2.09 0.80
C ILE A 12 -6.00 1.36 0.06
N ILE A 13 -6.25 0.18 -0.52
CA ILE A 13 -5.23 -0.55 -1.31
C ILE A 13 -4.71 0.31 -2.49
N LYS A 14 -5.57 1.09 -3.15
CA LYS A 14 -5.14 2.01 -4.22
C LYS A 14 -4.25 3.13 -3.66
N VAL A 15 -4.55 3.63 -2.45
CA VAL A 15 -3.71 4.62 -1.76
C VAL A 15 -2.34 4.04 -1.44
N GLU A 16 -2.26 2.82 -0.89
CA GLU A 16 -0.99 2.16 -0.57
C GLU A 16 -0.10 2.03 -1.82
N ARG A 17 -0.66 1.55 -2.94
CA ARG A 17 0.05 1.48 -4.22
C ARG A 17 0.57 2.83 -4.67
N HIS A 18 -0.27 3.86 -4.58
CA HIS A 18 0.13 5.22 -4.95
C HIS A 18 1.27 5.75 -4.09
N MET A 19 1.23 5.51 -2.77
CA MET A 19 2.27 5.93 -1.85
C MET A 19 3.58 5.16 -2.07
N LYS A 20 3.51 3.84 -2.27
CA LYS A 20 4.66 3.02 -2.68
C LYS A 20 5.35 3.59 -3.92
N GLU A 21 4.59 3.88 -4.98
CA GLU A 21 5.12 4.47 -6.21
C GLU A 21 5.73 5.85 -5.97
N ARG A 22 5.07 6.67 -5.15
CA ARG A 22 5.55 8.00 -4.80
C ARG A 22 6.87 7.94 -4.06
N PHE A 23 6.98 7.12 -3.03
CA PHE A 23 8.22 6.97 -2.26
C PHE A 23 9.33 6.33 -3.09
N SER A 24 9.01 5.37 -3.96
CA SER A 24 9.98 4.82 -4.92
C SER A 24 10.59 5.92 -5.80
N ARG A 25 9.75 6.78 -6.40
CA ARG A 25 10.20 7.92 -7.23
C ARG A 25 10.97 8.97 -6.42
N LEU A 26 10.59 9.22 -5.17
CA LEU A 26 11.32 10.14 -4.28
C LEU A 26 12.69 9.58 -3.92
N SER A 27 12.82 8.26 -3.73
CA SER A 27 14.10 7.61 -3.47
C SER A 27 15.07 7.74 -4.65
N GLU A 28 14.56 7.69 -5.89
CA GLU A 28 15.38 7.89 -7.09
C GLU A 28 15.92 9.33 -7.16
N LYS A 29 15.08 10.31 -6.79
CA LYS A 29 15.39 11.75 -6.85
C LYS A 29 16.13 12.28 -5.62
N ALA A 30 16.25 11.49 -4.56
CA ALA A 30 16.89 11.93 -3.32
C ALA A 30 18.37 12.30 -3.55
N GLU A 31 18.77 13.46 -3.01
CA GLU A 31 20.12 13.98 -3.15
C GLU A 31 21.12 13.29 -2.21
N THR A 32 20.67 12.90 -1.02
CA THR A 32 21.52 12.26 -0.01
C THR A 32 21.24 10.75 0.13
N PRO A 33 22.25 9.95 0.51
CA PRO A 33 22.07 8.54 0.82
C PRO A 33 21.02 8.28 1.91
N GLU A 34 20.94 9.13 2.93
CA GLU A 34 20.03 9.01 4.05
C GLU A 34 18.57 9.20 3.61
N MET A 35 18.31 10.23 2.80
CA MET A 35 16.97 10.47 2.24
C MET A 35 16.56 9.34 1.28
N ARG A 36 17.51 8.83 0.50
CA ARG A 36 17.28 7.68 -0.39
C ARG A 36 16.90 6.44 0.40
N ALA A 37 17.60 6.16 1.51
CA ALA A 37 17.30 5.03 2.38
C ALA A 37 15.91 5.18 3.01
N LEU A 38 15.58 6.35 3.56
CA LEU A 38 14.28 6.64 4.15
C LEU A 38 13.13 6.40 3.16
N PHE A 39 13.23 6.94 1.94
CA PHE A 39 12.17 6.74 0.95
C PHE A 39 12.06 5.30 0.46
N ARG A 40 13.15 4.53 0.46
CA ARG A 40 13.07 3.08 0.15
C ARG A 40 12.36 2.32 1.27
N GLU A 41 12.66 2.64 2.53
CA GLU A 41 12.01 2.04 3.68
C GLU A 41 10.50 2.33 3.66
N LEU A 42 10.11 3.59 3.46
CA LEU A 42 8.69 3.96 3.31
C LEU A 42 8.01 3.22 2.16
N ALA A 43 8.66 3.11 0.98
CA ALA A 43 8.09 2.35 -0.13
C ALA A 43 7.88 0.86 0.21
N GLN A 44 8.76 0.27 1.03
CA GLN A 44 8.63 -1.11 1.50
C GLN A 44 7.52 -1.27 2.54
N GLU A 45 7.32 -0.28 3.41
CA GLU A 45 6.20 -0.27 4.36
C GLU A 45 4.86 -0.29 3.63
N GLU A 46 4.67 0.58 2.62
CA GLU A 46 3.42 0.62 1.85
C GLU A 46 3.19 -0.67 1.03
N GLU A 47 4.25 -1.34 0.57
CA GLU A 47 4.14 -2.68 -0.03
C GLU A 47 3.64 -3.72 0.98
N GLY A 48 4.10 -3.65 2.23
CA GLY A 48 3.61 -4.49 3.33
C GLY A 48 2.14 -4.22 3.67
N HIS A 49 1.74 -2.95 3.69
CA HIS A 49 0.34 -2.54 3.88
C HIS A 49 -0.54 -3.05 2.74
N GLU A 50 -0.15 -2.81 1.48
CA GLU A 50 -0.86 -3.27 0.29
C GLU A 50 -1.11 -4.78 0.35
N LYS A 51 -0.07 -5.56 0.66
CA LYS A 51 -0.16 -7.02 0.75
C LYS A 51 -1.15 -7.45 1.84
N THR A 52 -1.00 -6.90 3.05
CA THR A 52 -1.86 -7.24 4.20
C THR A 52 -3.32 -6.91 3.93
N LEU A 53 -3.60 -5.74 3.35
CA LEU A 53 -4.96 -5.32 3.02
C LEU A 53 -5.54 -6.16 1.88
N SER A 54 -4.74 -6.52 0.87
CA SER A 54 -5.17 -7.38 -0.24
C SER A 54 -5.55 -8.78 0.25
N GLU A 55 -4.76 -9.37 1.15
CA GLU A 55 -5.07 -10.67 1.77
C GLU A 55 -6.40 -10.62 2.56
N ARG A 56 -6.62 -9.54 3.32
CA ARG A 56 -7.88 -9.32 4.05
C ARG A 56 -9.07 -9.14 3.11
N LEU A 57 -8.91 -8.37 2.04
CA LEU A 57 -9.94 -8.18 1.02
C LEU A 57 -10.33 -9.51 0.36
N THR A 58 -9.34 -10.35 0.03
CA THR A 58 -9.60 -11.69 -0.50
C THR A 58 -10.38 -12.55 0.49
N ALA A 59 -9.98 -12.56 1.77
CA ALA A 59 -10.70 -13.30 2.81
C ALA A 59 -12.15 -12.82 2.96
N LEU A 60 -12.38 -11.49 2.96
CA LEU A 60 -13.72 -10.92 3.07
C LEU A 60 -14.62 -11.27 1.88
N ARG A 61 -14.07 -11.29 0.66
CA ARG A 61 -14.81 -11.69 -0.55
C ARG A 61 -15.22 -13.17 -0.47
N LEU A 62 -14.33 -14.05 -0.01
CA LEU A 62 -14.62 -15.47 0.17
C LEU A 62 -15.67 -15.75 1.26
N MET A 63 -15.80 -14.87 2.26
CA MET A 63 -16.82 -15.00 3.32
C MET A 63 -18.17 -14.38 2.94
N ARG A 64 -18.22 -13.61 1.84
CA ARG A 64 -19.45 -13.01 1.32
C ARG A 64 -20.21 -13.99 0.41
N ASP A 65 -19.46 -14.80 -0.34
CA ASP A 65 -19.99 -15.86 -1.22
C ASP A 65 -20.48 -17.07 -0.41
#